data_AF-A0A250X5F0-F1
#
_entry.id   AF-A0A250X5F0-F1
#
_cell.length_a   1.000
_cell.length_b   1.000
_cell.length_c   1.000
_cell.angle_alpha   90.00
_cell.angle_beta   90.00
_cell.angle_gamma   90.00
#
_symmetry.space_group_name_H-M   'P 1'
#
loop_
_entity.id
_entity.type
_entity.pdbx_description
1 polymer ?
#
loop_
_entity_poly.entity_id
_entity_poly.type
_entity_poly.pdbx_seq_one_letter_code
_entity_poly.pdbx_strand_id
1 'polypeptide(L)'
;MYEIENQKALKYFKGLATITLIFVITYAACYFIFGNTFSIPSGSCFAVILVWVIGHVGGFLAVQCQIPALLGMLAFGVLIENVPGDLLRGYQHSWAVHIKSFGLATILMRAGLKINYTQAFRQAPWSVVLLGAVPVFVEGFLDAAIFNTVRYFGKSTSLSICCCMF
;
A
#
# COMPACT_ATOMS: atom_id res chain seq x y z
N MET A 1 -13.98 7.70 36.14
CA MET A 1 -13.06 7.37 35.03
C MET A 1 -13.78 6.73 33.84
N TYR A 2 -14.78 5.85 34.07
CA TYR A 2 -15.58 5.22 33.02
C TYR A 2 -16.35 6.21 32.11
N GLU A 3 -16.88 7.31 32.66
CA GLU A 3 -17.61 8.34 31.89
C GLU A 3 -16.74 9.13 30.89
N ILE A 4 -15.46 9.33 31.19
CA ILE A 4 -14.54 10.08 30.32
C ILE A 4 -14.12 9.24 29.11
N GLU A 5 -13.98 7.92 29.29
CA GLU A 5 -13.65 6.98 28.22
C GLU A 5 -14.82 6.85 27.23
N ASN A 6 -16.05 6.76 27.74
CA ASN A 6 -17.26 6.68 26.91
C ASN A 6 -17.48 7.97 26.07
N GLN A 7 -17.21 9.15 26.65
CA GLN A 7 -17.28 10.43 25.91
C GLN A 7 -16.25 10.53 24.79
N LYS A 8 -15.04 9.98 24.98
CA LYS A 8 -14.03 9.91 23.92
C LYS A 8 -14.45 8.91 22.85
N ALA A 9 -14.90 7.72 23.23
CA ALA A 9 -15.37 6.70 22.31
C ALA A 9 -16.53 7.20 21.43
N LEU A 10 -17.51 7.91 22.01
CA LEU A 10 -18.63 8.52 21.28
C LEU A 10 -18.18 9.62 20.31
N LYS A 11 -17.19 10.45 20.67
CA LYS A 11 -16.63 11.47 19.77
C LYS A 11 -15.85 10.84 18.62
N TYR A 12 -15.08 9.80 18.89
CA TYR A 12 -14.38 9.02 17.87
C TYR A 12 -15.36 8.30 16.94
N PHE A 13 -16.42 7.70 17.48
CA PHE A 13 -17.45 7.01 16.70
C PHE A 13 -18.24 7.98 15.80
N LYS A 14 -18.62 9.15 16.32
CA LYS A 14 -19.27 10.22 15.52
C LYS A 14 -18.33 10.79 14.45
N GLY A 15 -17.06 10.98 14.78
CA GLY A 15 -16.04 11.39 13.80
C GLY A 15 -15.85 10.36 12.69
N LEU A 16 -15.74 9.09 13.05
CA LEU A 16 -15.62 7.98 12.09
C LEU A 16 -16.87 7.88 11.20
N ALA A 17 -18.07 7.93 11.77
CA ALA A 17 -19.34 7.91 11.05
C ALA A 17 -19.46 9.06 10.04
N THR A 18 -19.00 10.25 10.42
CA THR A 18 -19.01 11.45 9.55
C THR A 18 -18.04 11.30 8.38
N ILE A 19 -16.84 10.78 8.64
CA ILE A 19 -15.83 10.51 7.60
C ILE A 19 -16.31 9.44 6.63
N THR A 20 -16.91 8.35 7.14
CA THR A 20 -17.49 7.29 6.27
C THR A 20 -18.64 7.82 5.42
N LEU A 21 -19.50 8.68 5.97
CA LEU A 21 -20.63 9.25 5.25
C LEU A 21 -20.17 10.20 4.15
N ILE A 22 -19.16 11.04 4.41
CA ILE A 22 -18.53 11.90 3.39
C ILE A 22 -17.91 11.06 2.26
N PHE A 23 -17.26 9.94 2.60
CA PHE A 23 -16.65 9.04 1.63
C PHE A 23 -17.70 8.38 0.72
N VAL A 24 -18.83 7.94 1.30
CA VAL A 24 -19.94 7.32 0.57
C VAL A 24 -20.65 8.34 -0.34
N ILE A 25 -20.89 9.56 0.14
CA ILE A 25 -21.50 10.62 -0.68
C ILE A 25 -20.58 11.04 -1.83
N THR A 26 -19.29 11.18 -1.56
CA THR A 26 -18.29 11.49 -2.61
C THR A 26 -18.20 10.37 -3.63
N TYR A 27 -18.25 9.11 -3.20
CA TYR A 27 -18.27 7.96 -4.10
C TYR A 27 -19.52 7.91 -4.98
N ALA A 28 -20.70 8.16 -4.39
CA ALA A 28 -21.96 8.26 -5.12
C ALA A 28 -21.93 9.41 -6.14
N ALA A 29 -21.40 10.57 -5.77
CA ALA A 29 -21.25 11.71 -6.68
C ALA A 29 -20.32 11.39 -7.86
N CYS A 30 -19.18 10.73 -7.61
CA CYS A 30 -18.29 10.27 -8.69
C CYS A 30 -18.94 9.22 -9.59
N TYR A 31 -19.77 8.33 -9.04
CA TYR A 31 -20.54 7.36 -9.82
C TYR A 31 -21.49 8.05 -10.82
N PHE A 32 -22.19 9.09 -10.37
CA PHE A 32 -23.09 9.87 -11.23
C PHE A 32 -22.37 10.66 -12.32
N ILE A 33 -21.14 11.13 -12.09
CA ILE A 33 -20.38 11.95 -13.05
C ILE A 33 -19.72 11.09 -14.14
N PHE A 34 -19.22 9.90 -13.82
CA PHE A 34 -18.40 9.09 -14.72
C PHE A 34 -19.13 7.91 -15.39
N GLY A 35 -20.36 7.59 -14.97
CA GLY A 35 -21.32 6.75 -15.68
C GLY A 35 -20.83 5.36 -16.13
N ASN A 36 -20.11 5.28 -17.25
CA ASN A 36 -19.75 4.05 -17.95
C ASN A 36 -18.47 3.36 -17.43
N THR A 37 -17.58 4.09 -16.73
CA THR A 37 -16.36 3.52 -16.11
C THR A 37 -16.64 2.86 -14.74
N PHE A 38 -17.85 3.06 -14.22
CA PHE A 38 -18.32 2.60 -12.92
C PHE A 38 -19.31 1.41 -13.00
N SER A 39 -19.50 0.80 -14.18
CA SER A 39 -20.39 -0.34 -14.34
C SER A 39 -19.99 -1.51 -13.43
N ILE A 40 -20.90 -1.92 -12.55
CA ILE A 40 -20.80 -3.16 -11.77
C ILE A 40 -21.04 -4.31 -12.75
N PRO A 41 -20.17 -5.34 -12.91
CA PRO A 41 -19.01 -5.72 -12.10
C PRO A 41 -17.62 -5.44 -12.75
N SER A 42 -17.54 -4.73 -13.87
CA SER A 42 -16.32 -4.63 -14.69
C SER A 42 -15.63 -3.25 -14.69
N GLY A 43 -16.10 -2.29 -13.90
CA GLY A 43 -15.55 -0.94 -13.86
C GLY A 43 -14.22 -0.84 -13.09
N SER A 44 -13.24 -0.12 -13.66
CA SER A 44 -11.91 0.05 -13.05
C SER A 44 -11.95 0.71 -11.68
N CYS A 45 -12.85 1.68 -11.48
CA CYS A 45 -13.00 2.37 -10.19
C CYS A 45 -13.60 1.46 -9.10
N PHE A 46 -14.50 0.55 -9.48
CA PHE A 46 -15.06 -0.42 -8.55
C PHE A 46 -13.99 -1.37 -8.02
N ALA A 47 -13.13 -1.89 -8.91
CA ALA A 47 -12.01 -2.76 -8.52
C ALA A 47 -11.05 -2.06 -7.54
N VAL A 48 -10.71 -0.79 -7.77
CA VAL A 48 -9.82 -0.02 -6.88
C VAL A 48 -10.43 0.17 -5.48
N ILE A 49 -11.72 0.46 -5.40
CA ILE A 49 -12.40 0.68 -4.11
C ILE A 49 -12.61 -0.63 -3.38
N LEU A 50 -12.93 -1.71 -4.10
CA LEU A 50 -13.02 -3.05 -3.55
C LEU A 50 -11.69 -3.48 -2.92
N VAL A 51 -10.57 -3.27 -3.63
CA VAL A 51 -9.22 -3.52 -3.09
C VAL A 51 -8.93 -2.63 -1.88
N TRP A 52 -9.34 -1.36 -1.90
CA TRP A 52 -9.15 -0.43 -0.78
C TRP A 52 -9.91 -0.86 0.48
N VAL A 53 -11.19 -1.25 0.34
CA VAL A 53 -12.04 -1.72 1.46
C VAL A 53 -11.47 -3.03 2.02
N ILE A 54 -11.19 -4.00 1.18
CA ILE A 54 -10.72 -5.31 1.64
C ILE A 54 -9.31 -5.22 2.22
N GLY A 55 -8.46 -4.32 1.71
CA GLY A 55 -7.19 -3.99 2.35
C GLY A 55 -7.37 -3.47 3.78
N HIS A 56 -8.31 -2.56 4.03
CA HIS A 56 -8.58 -2.07 5.38
C HIS A 56 -9.12 -3.17 6.31
N VAL A 57 -10.03 -4.01 5.81
CA VAL A 57 -10.55 -5.16 6.57
C VAL A 57 -9.42 -6.15 6.89
N GLY A 58 -8.57 -6.47 5.92
CA GLY A 58 -7.43 -7.38 6.10
C GLY A 58 -6.37 -6.83 7.04
N GLY A 59 -6.09 -5.54 6.97
CA GLY A 59 -5.21 -4.85 7.91
C GLY A 59 -5.76 -4.84 9.34
N PHE A 60 -7.06 -4.60 9.50
CA PHE A 60 -7.72 -4.65 10.81
C PHE A 60 -7.68 -6.05 11.41
N LEU A 61 -8.01 -7.08 10.62
CA LEU A 61 -7.97 -8.47 11.08
C LEU A 61 -6.55 -8.90 11.44
N ALA A 62 -5.54 -8.46 10.67
CA ALA A 62 -4.14 -8.72 10.97
C ALA A 62 -3.70 -8.17 12.33
N VAL A 63 -4.11 -6.95 12.66
CA VAL A 63 -3.81 -6.35 13.97
C VAL A 63 -4.44 -7.17 15.11
N GLN A 64 -5.65 -7.70 14.92
CA GLN A 64 -6.27 -8.59 15.93
C GLN A 64 -5.46 -9.87 16.13
N CYS A 65 -4.89 -10.41 15.06
CA CYS A 65 -4.03 -11.61 15.10
C CYS A 65 -2.58 -11.32 15.51
N GLN A 66 -2.24 -10.10 15.95
CA GLN A 66 -0.88 -9.67 16.33
C GLN A 66 0.16 -9.80 15.19
N ILE A 67 -0.29 -9.81 13.93
CA ILE A 67 0.58 -9.78 12.75
C ILE A 67 0.69 -8.34 12.21
N PRO A 68 1.81 -7.97 11.57
CA PRO A 68 1.96 -6.64 10.99
C PRO A 68 0.86 -6.38 9.95
N ALA A 69 0.19 -5.23 10.07
CA ALA A 69 -0.96 -4.88 9.22
C ALA A 69 -0.67 -4.96 7.71
N LEU A 70 0.58 -4.70 7.31
CA LEU A 70 1.03 -4.79 5.92
C LEU A 70 0.83 -6.22 5.35
N LEU A 71 1.15 -7.24 6.14
CA LEU A 71 0.99 -8.63 5.74
C LEU A 71 -0.49 -9.00 5.56
N GLY A 72 -1.35 -8.47 6.44
CA GLY A 72 -2.80 -8.63 6.33
C GLY A 72 -3.39 -8.01 5.07
N MET A 73 -2.97 -6.78 4.76
CA MET A 73 -3.40 -6.09 3.54
C MET A 73 -3.02 -6.87 2.27
N LEU A 74 -1.81 -7.42 2.23
CA LEU A 74 -1.32 -8.22 1.10
C LEU A 74 -2.03 -9.57 0.99
N ALA A 75 -2.15 -10.30 2.09
CA ALA A 75 -2.79 -11.61 2.12
C ALA A 75 -4.25 -11.56 1.64
N PHE A 76 -5.00 -10.55 2.09
CA PHE A 76 -6.38 -10.36 1.64
C PHE A 76 -6.47 -9.98 0.16
N GLY A 77 -5.52 -9.22 -0.38
CA GLY A 77 -5.44 -8.96 -1.81
C GLY A 77 -5.30 -10.26 -2.62
N VAL A 78 -4.36 -11.12 -2.23
CA VAL A 78 -4.15 -12.43 -2.87
C VAL A 78 -5.38 -13.33 -2.71
N LEU A 79 -6.04 -13.32 -1.55
CA LEU A 79 -7.25 -14.13 -1.34
C LEU A 79 -8.36 -13.77 -2.34
N ILE A 80 -8.61 -12.48 -2.61
CA ILE A 80 -9.65 -12.08 -3.56
C ILE A 80 -9.30 -12.51 -4.99
N GLU A 81 -8.03 -12.42 -5.39
CA GLU A 81 -7.59 -12.87 -6.72
C GLU A 81 -7.79 -14.38 -6.91
N ASN A 82 -7.79 -15.15 -5.83
CA ASN A 82 -8.02 -16.60 -5.88
C ASN A 82 -9.51 -17.00 -5.78
N VAL A 83 -10.43 -16.07 -5.48
CA VAL A 83 -11.86 -16.38 -5.42
C VAL A 83 -12.44 -16.48 -6.84
N PRO A 84 -13.12 -17.59 -7.20
CA PRO A 84 -13.79 -17.71 -8.49
C PRO A 84 -14.95 -16.71 -8.56
N GLY A 85 -14.79 -15.68 -9.39
CA GLY A 85 -15.72 -14.56 -9.49
C GLY A 85 -15.19 -13.35 -10.25
N ASP A 86 -13.87 -13.31 -10.53
CA ASP A 86 -13.18 -12.26 -11.29
C ASP A 86 -13.63 -10.85 -10.90
N LEU A 87 -13.74 -10.62 -9.59
CA LEU A 87 -14.16 -9.35 -9.00
C LEU A 87 -13.16 -8.22 -9.29
N LEU A 88 -11.93 -8.58 -9.69
CA LEU A 88 -10.86 -7.66 -10.09
C LEU A 88 -10.70 -7.54 -11.61
N ARG A 89 -11.62 -8.06 -12.44
CA ARG A 89 -11.50 -8.00 -13.92
C ARG A 89 -11.32 -6.59 -14.48
N GLY A 90 -11.90 -5.60 -13.80
CA GLY A 90 -11.79 -4.18 -14.17
C GLY A 90 -10.45 -3.54 -13.79
N TYR A 91 -9.56 -4.22 -13.06
CA TYR A 91 -8.33 -3.63 -12.55
C TYR A 91 -7.33 -3.34 -13.67
N GLN A 92 -7.26 -2.07 -14.10
CA GLN A 92 -6.34 -1.64 -15.13
C GLN A 92 -4.93 -1.40 -14.57
N HIS A 93 -3.93 -1.95 -15.27
CA HIS A 93 -2.53 -1.84 -14.87
C HIS A 93 -2.02 -0.39 -14.80
N SER A 94 -2.51 0.51 -15.67
CA SER A 94 -2.13 1.93 -15.65
C SER A 94 -2.48 2.60 -14.32
N TRP A 95 -3.67 2.34 -13.77
CA TRP A 95 -4.11 2.87 -12.48
C TRP A 95 -3.28 2.32 -11.34
N ALA A 96 -2.90 1.04 -11.40
CA ALA A 96 -2.01 0.41 -10.43
C ALA A 96 -0.67 1.16 -10.32
N VAL A 97 -0.07 1.51 -11.45
CA VAL A 97 1.20 2.24 -11.50
C VAL A 97 1.03 3.61 -10.85
N HIS A 98 0.00 4.38 -11.21
CA HIS A 98 -0.23 5.71 -10.62
C HIS A 98 -0.47 5.65 -9.10
N ILE A 99 -1.27 4.69 -8.62
CA ILE A 99 -1.54 4.52 -7.18
C ILE A 99 -0.27 4.15 -6.43
N LYS A 100 0.56 3.25 -6.98
CA LYS A 100 1.84 2.86 -6.37
C LYS A 100 2.80 4.05 -6.29
N SER A 101 2.96 4.82 -7.36
CA SER A 101 3.81 6.01 -7.36
C SER A 101 3.34 7.06 -6.36
N PHE A 102 2.03 7.30 -6.27
CA PHE A 102 1.47 8.20 -5.27
C PHE A 102 1.64 7.68 -3.84
N GLY A 103 1.41 6.39 -3.63
CA GLY A 103 1.63 5.71 -2.35
C GLY A 103 3.08 5.87 -1.88
N LEU A 104 4.05 5.55 -2.74
CA LEU A 104 5.48 5.69 -2.45
C LEU A 104 5.84 7.14 -2.11
N ALA A 105 5.38 8.10 -2.92
CA ALA A 105 5.61 9.52 -2.67
C ALA A 105 5.07 9.97 -1.30
N THR A 106 3.84 9.56 -0.94
CA THR A 106 3.26 9.91 0.37
C THR A 106 3.96 9.23 1.56
N ILE A 107 4.42 7.99 1.40
CA ILE A 107 5.19 7.28 2.43
C ILE A 107 6.53 7.97 2.65
N LEU A 108 7.25 8.31 1.57
CA LEU A 108 8.52 9.05 1.64
C LEU A 108 8.34 10.44 2.24
N MET A 109 7.28 11.16 1.88
CA MET A 109 6.96 12.47 2.47
C MET A 109 6.70 12.36 3.97
N ARG A 110 5.93 11.36 4.41
CA ARG A 110 5.67 11.13 5.85
C ARG A 110 6.92 10.67 6.59
N ALA A 111 7.74 9.82 5.98
CA ALA A 111 9.00 9.37 6.57
C ALA A 111 9.96 10.55 6.74
N GLY A 112 10.10 11.40 5.71
CA GLY A 112 10.90 12.62 5.76
C GLY A 112 10.46 13.58 6.86
N LEU A 113 9.16 13.81 7.03
CA LEU A 113 8.64 14.72 8.05
C LEU A 113 8.86 14.23 9.49
N LYS A 114 8.97 12.92 9.72
CA LYS A 114 9.22 12.34 11.04
C LYS A 114 10.69 12.41 11.47
N ILE A 115 11.60 12.81 10.58
CA ILE A 115 13.03 12.84 10.87
C ILE A 115 13.35 14.12 11.65
N ASN A 116 13.82 13.96 12.89
CA ASN A 116 14.36 15.05 13.70
C ASN A 116 15.80 15.37 13.24
N TYR A 117 15.93 16.16 12.18
CA TYR A 117 17.20 16.48 11.51
C TYR A 117 18.29 17.00 12.47
N THR A 118 17.93 17.78 13.49
CA THR A 118 18.87 18.44 14.39
C THR A 118 19.58 17.49 15.36
N GLN A 119 18.91 16.39 15.76
CA GLN A 119 19.46 15.43 16.72
C GLN A 119 20.07 14.20 16.03
N ALA A 120 19.41 13.67 14.99
CA ALA A 120 19.89 12.45 14.32
C ALA A 120 21.08 12.71 13.37
N PHE A 121 21.04 13.80 12.60
CA PHE A 121 22.05 14.08 11.58
C PHE A 121 23.34 14.68 12.16
N ARG A 122 23.26 15.29 13.34
CA ARG A 122 24.42 15.90 14.01
C ARG A 122 25.32 14.87 14.69
N GLN A 123 24.77 13.72 15.07
CA GLN A 123 25.52 12.68 15.78
C GLN A 123 26.31 11.77 14.83
N ALA A 124 25.73 11.39 13.68
CA ALA A 124 26.40 10.51 12.73
C ALA A 124 25.82 10.65 11.31
N PRO A 125 26.10 11.76 10.59
CA PRO A 125 25.57 11.96 9.23
C PRO A 125 26.09 10.89 8.27
N TRP A 126 27.35 10.46 8.46
CA TRP A 126 27.97 9.42 7.66
C TRP A 126 27.29 8.07 7.82
N SER A 127 26.99 7.65 9.06
CA SER A 127 26.36 6.36 9.32
C SER A 127 24.95 6.28 8.74
N VAL A 128 24.17 7.36 8.79
CA VAL A 128 22.82 7.40 8.21
C VAL A 128 22.87 7.25 6.69
N VAL A 129 23.77 7.97 6.02
CA VAL A 129 23.94 7.86 4.56
C VAL A 129 24.50 6.49 4.17
N LEU A 130 25.46 5.96 4.92
CA LEU A 130 26.06 4.65 4.68
C LEU A 130 25.03 3.53 4.84
N LEU A 131 24.22 3.56 5.90
CA LEU A 131 23.14 2.59 6.15
C LEU A 131 22.01 2.70 5.13
N GLY A 132 21.80 3.86 4.51
CA GLY A 132 20.81 4.02 3.45
C GLY A 132 21.32 3.58 2.08
N ALA A 133 22.56 3.92 1.73
CA ALA A 133 23.11 3.71 0.39
C ALA A 133 23.81 2.35 0.21
N VAL A 134 24.68 1.98 1.15
CA VAL A 134 25.50 0.77 1.02
C VAL A 134 24.67 -0.52 0.93
N PRO A 135 23.68 -0.78 1.81
CA PRO A 135 22.92 -2.03 1.70
C PRO A 135 22.15 -2.10 0.38
N VAL A 136 21.62 -0.98 -0.11
CA VAL A 136 20.88 -0.95 -1.38
C VAL A 136 21.78 -1.25 -2.58
N PHE A 137 22.98 -0.67 -2.61
CA PHE A 137 23.96 -1.01 -3.66
C PHE A 137 24.40 -2.48 -3.55
N VAL A 138 24.70 -2.97 -2.34
CA VAL A 138 25.14 -4.35 -2.11
C VAL A 138 24.06 -5.35 -2.50
N GLU A 139 22.80 -5.12 -2.11
CA GLU A 139 21.64 -5.94 -2.51
C GLU A 139 21.49 -5.97 -4.03
N GLY A 140 21.54 -4.80 -4.68
CA GLY A 140 21.46 -4.73 -6.15
C GLY A 140 22.59 -5.48 -6.87
N PHE A 141 23.83 -5.41 -6.38
CA PHE A 141 24.96 -6.15 -6.95
C PHE A 141 24.86 -7.66 -6.71
N LEU A 142 24.44 -8.08 -5.51
CA LEU A 142 24.26 -9.49 -5.18
C LEU A 142 23.15 -10.12 -6.02
N ASP A 143 22.01 -9.45 -6.18
CA ASP A 143 20.91 -9.93 -7.02
C ASP A 143 21.34 -10.05 -8.49
N ALA A 144 22.10 -9.07 -8.99
CA ALA A 144 22.65 -9.13 -10.35
C ALA A 144 23.64 -10.29 -10.53
N ALA A 145 24.50 -10.55 -9.53
CA ALA A 145 25.45 -11.64 -9.57
C ALA A 145 24.76 -13.02 -9.51
N ILE A 146 23.78 -13.19 -8.60
CA ILE A 146 22.96 -14.39 -8.50
C ILE A 146 22.22 -14.62 -9.82
N PHE A 147 21.61 -13.58 -10.39
CA PHE A 147 20.93 -13.69 -11.68
C PHE A 147 21.86 -14.15 -12.80
N ASN A 148 23.10 -13.64 -12.85
CA ASN A 148 24.09 -14.09 -13.84
C ASN A 148 24.41 -15.58 -13.69
N THR A 149 24.46 -16.11 -12.47
CA THR A 149 24.65 -17.55 -12.24
C THR A 149 23.41 -18.38 -12.59
N VAL A 150 22.20 -17.88 -12.31
CA VAL A 150 20.91 -18.54 -12.62
C VAL A 150 20.61 -18.55 -14.12
N ARG A 151 21.13 -17.58 -14.90
CA ARG A 151 21.04 -17.56 -16.37
C ARG A 151 21.65 -18.81 -17.03
N TYR A 152 22.63 -19.47 -16.39
CA TYR A 152 23.17 -20.74 -16.87
C TYR A 152 22.19 -21.92 -16.72
N PHE A 153 21.15 -21.79 -15.88
CA PHE A 153 20.10 -22.80 -15.64
C PHE A 153 18.81 -22.59 -16.48
N GLY A 154 18.84 -21.73 -17.52
CA GLY A 154 17.90 -21.83 -18.63
C GLY A 154 16.56 -21.06 -18.52
N LYS A 155 16.42 -20.05 -17.66
CA LYS A 155 15.29 -19.10 -17.74
C LYS A 155 15.75 -17.66 -17.94
N SER A 156 15.48 -17.13 -19.14
CA SER A 156 15.80 -15.76 -19.55
C SER A 156 14.58 -14.86 -19.46
N THR A 157 14.40 -14.17 -18.34
CA THR A 157 13.57 -12.96 -18.19
C THR A 157 13.76 -12.50 -16.76
N SER A 158 14.50 -11.41 -16.48
CA SER A 158 14.47 -10.69 -15.17
C SER A 158 15.50 -9.56 -14.96
N LEU A 159 16.28 -9.11 -15.95
CA LEU A 159 17.23 -7.99 -15.70
C LEU A 159 16.51 -6.70 -15.26
N SER A 160 15.22 -6.54 -15.60
CA SER A 160 14.38 -5.42 -15.16
C SER A 160 13.89 -5.54 -13.71
N ILE A 161 13.95 -6.72 -13.09
CA ILE A 161 13.43 -6.97 -11.73
C ILE A 161 14.42 -6.49 -10.67
N CYS A 162 15.73 -6.65 -10.89
CA CYS A 162 16.75 -6.23 -9.92
C CYS A 162 16.79 -4.71 -9.70
N CYS A 163 16.35 -3.91 -10.68
CA CYS A 163 16.25 -2.45 -10.53
C CYS A 163 14.88 -2.00 -9.96
N CYS A 164 13.86 -2.86 -9.99
CA CYS A 164 12.49 -2.54 -9.50
C CYS A 164 12.28 -2.84 -8.01
N MET A 165 13.30 -3.34 -7.30
CA MET A 165 13.18 -3.66 -5.87
C MET A 165 13.27 -2.42 -4.95
N PHE A 166 13.39 -1.21 -5.53
CA PHE A 166 13.35 0.07 -4.83
C PHE A 166 12.36 1.06 -5.45
#